data_AF-V6TMG1-F1
#
_entry.id   AF-V6TMG1-F1
#
_cell.length_a   1.000
_cell.length_b   1.000
_cell.length_c   1.000
_cell.angle_alpha   90.00
_cell.angle_beta   90.00
_cell.angle_gamma   90.00
#
_symmetry.space_group_name_H-M   'P 1'
#
loop_
_entity.id
_entity.type
_entity.pdbx_description
1 polymer ?
#
loop_
_entity_poly.entity_id
_entity_poly.type
_entity_poly.pdbx_seq_one_letter_code
_entity_poly.pdbx_strand_id
1 'polypeptide(L)'
;TCSEGCSVCSTSDSCTTCTSGYVKIANANTCTKCHESCATCNGAAETCTACVSGYYLSGSTCTSCEADNGNFKGVSGCLSCAAPSTSTGAVLCYLMKDSTAGDSGPNLSSGAIAGISVAAVVVVGGLVGFLCWWFICRGKA
;
A
#
# COMPACT_ATOMS: atom_id res chain seq x y z
N THR A 1 15.76 6.55 -30.48
CA THR A 1 15.10 6.62 -29.17
C THR A 1 13.61 6.54 -29.40
N CYS A 2 12.86 5.84 -28.54
CA CYS A 2 11.41 5.75 -28.66
C CYS A 2 10.75 7.05 -28.17
N SER A 3 9.50 7.32 -28.61
CA SER A 3 8.71 8.44 -28.11
C SER A 3 8.44 8.33 -26.60
N GLU A 4 8.08 9.45 -25.96
CA GLU A 4 7.79 9.50 -24.52
C GLU A 4 6.66 8.52 -24.14
N GLY A 5 6.85 7.80 -23.03
CA GLY A 5 5.89 6.79 -22.56
C GLY A 5 5.89 5.46 -23.33
N CYS A 6 6.81 5.28 -24.28
CA CYS A 6 6.98 4.03 -25.00
C CYS A 6 8.12 3.18 -24.43
N SER A 7 7.80 1.96 -24.01
CA SER A 7 8.77 0.98 -23.52
C SER A 7 9.46 0.24 -24.67
N VAL A 8 8.67 -0.19 -25.67
CA VAL A 8 9.18 -0.88 -26.87
C VAL A 8 8.57 -0.24 -28.11
N CYS A 9 9.41 0.29 -28.99
CA CYS A 9 9.00 0.85 -30.27
C CYS A 9 9.57 0.07 -31.46
N SER A 10 8.77 -0.04 -32.51
CA SER A 10 9.21 -0.55 -33.81
C SER A 10 9.90 0.53 -34.64
N THR A 11 9.43 1.78 -34.51
CA THR A 11 10.06 2.97 -35.11
C THR A 11 9.98 4.13 -34.11
N SER A 12 10.70 5.23 -34.37
CA SER A 12 10.64 6.46 -33.54
C SER A 12 9.23 6.96 -33.25
N ASP A 13 8.29 6.68 -34.16
CA ASP A 13 6.91 7.16 -34.14
C ASP A 13 5.88 6.05 -33.91
N SER A 14 6.31 4.78 -33.91
CA SER A 14 5.44 3.61 -33.74
C SER A 14 5.85 2.79 -32.52
N CYS A 15 5.06 2.94 -31.47
CA CYS A 15 5.16 2.19 -30.24
C CYS A 15 4.38 0.88 -30.30
N THR A 16 5.03 -0.19 -29.86
CA THR A 16 4.48 -1.54 -29.77
C THR A 16 4.05 -1.84 -28.34
N THR A 17 4.80 -1.37 -27.34
CA THR A 17 4.51 -1.56 -25.92
C THR A 17 4.68 -0.24 -25.18
N CYS A 18 3.59 0.21 -24.55
CA CYS A 18 3.60 1.39 -23.70
C CYS A 18 4.14 1.08 -22.30
N THR A 19 4.76 2.07 -21.68
CA THR A 19 5.16 2.01 -20.27
C THR A 19 3.92 2.03 -19.37
N SER A 20 4.04 1.54 -18.13
CA SER A 20 2.99 1.67 -17.11
C SER A 20 2.50 3.10 -16.98
N GLY A 21 1.18 3.29 -16.86
CA GLY A 21 0.54 4.61 -16.90
C GLY A 21 0.31 5.18 -18.31
N TYR A 22 0.64 4.43 -19.37
CA TYR A 22 0.33 4.80 -20.75
C TYR A 22 -0.41 3.67 -21.48
N VAL A 23 -1.29 4.05 -22.42
CA VAL A 23 -2.08 3.15 -23.24
C VAL A 23 -1.94 3.47 -24.72
N LYS A 24 -1.96 2.44 -25.55
CA LYS A 24 -2.06 2.61 -27.00
C LYS A 24 -3.52 2.70 -27.39
N ILE A 25 -3.97 3.89 -27.78
CA ILE A 25 -5.33 4.09 -28.27
C ILE A 25 -5.45 3.46 -29.67
N ALA A 26 -6.58 2.86 -29.98
CA ALA A 26 -6.81 2.32 -31.32
C ALA A 26 -6.57 3.41 -32.39
N ASN A 27 -5.74 3.09 -33.38
CA ASN A 27 -5.24 3.99 -34.44
C ASN A 27 -4.14 4.99 -34.04
N ALA A 28 -3.70 5.01 -32.78
CA ALA A 28 -2.52 5.76 -32.39
C ALA A 28 -1.26 4.90 -32.57
N ASN A 29 -0.24 5.48 -33.21
CA ASN A 29 1.11 4.90 -33.22
C ASN A 29 1.90 5.28 -31.95
N THR A 30 1.38 6.22 -31.16
CA THR A 30 1.99 6.70 -29.92
C THR A 30 1.21 6.25 -28.69
N CYS A 31 1.87 6.30 -27.55
CA CYS A 31 1.29 5.98 -26.26
C CYS A 31 0.67 7.24 -25.64
N THR A 32 -0.58 7.14 -25.19
CA THR A 32 -1.27 8.23 -24.49
C THR A 32 -1.23 7.98 -23.00
N LYS A 33 -0.95 9.03 -22.22
CA LYS A 33 -0.93 8.95 -20.76
C LYS A 33 -2.34 8.69 -20.22
N CYS A 34 -2.46 7.77 -19.27
CA CYS A 34 -3.70 7.49 -18.55
C CYS A 34 -4.11 8.70 -17.68
N HIS A 35 -5.38 8.73 -17.28
CA HIS A 35 -5.85 9.67 -16.28
C HIS A 35 -5.04 9.55 -14.97
N GLU A 36 -4.85 10.65 -14.25
CA GLU A 36 -3.97 10.71 -13.07
C GLU A 36 -4.37 9.76 -11.93
N SER A 37 -5.65 9.42 -11.84
CA SER A 37 -6.18 8.46 -10.85
C SER A 37 -5.92 7.00 -11.24
N CYS A 38 -5.34 6.74 -12.42
CA CYS A 38 -5.22 5.41 -13.00
C CYS A 38 -3.77 4.98 -13.14
N ALA A 39 -3.44 3.86 -12.51
CA ALA A 39 -2.13 3.23 -12.65
C ALA A 39 -1.97 2.55 -14.01
N THR A 40 -3.03 1.93 -14.51
CA THR A 40 -3.10 1.36 -15.86
C THR A 40 -4.46 1.62 -16.48
N CYS A 41 -4.47 1.86 -17.78
CA CYS A 41 -5.69 2.05 -18.57
C CYS A 41 -5.63 1.22 -19.85
N ASN A 42 -6.80 0.92 -20.43
CA ASN A 42 -6.94 0.05 -21.59
C ASN A 42 -7.90 0.66 -22.63
N GLY A 43 -7.48 0.75 -23.89
CA GLY A 43 -8.25 1.31 -25.00
C GLY A 43 -8.38 2.84 -24.98
N ALA A 44 -8.64 3.45 -23.82
CA ALA A 44 -8.78 4.90 -23.64
C ALA A 44 -8.12 5.36 -22.33
N ALA A 45 -7.73 6.64 -22.27
CA ALA A 45 -7.10 7.23 -21.09
C ALA A 45 -8.01 7.22 -19.83
N GLU A 46 -9.32 7.24 -20.04
CA GLU A 46 -10.34 7.23 -18.98
C GLU A 46 -10.78 5.81 -18.57
N THR A 47 -10.46 4.80 -19.38
CA THR A 47 -10.85 3.40 -19.12
C THR A 47 -9.77 2.71 -18.34
N CYS A 48 -9.88 2.76 -17.02
CA CYS A 48 -8.85 2.29 -16.12
C CYS A 48 -9.02 0.81 -15.80
N THR A 49 -7.91 0.09 -15.75
CA THR A 49 -7.84 -1.33 -15.38
C THR A 49 -7.17 -1.52 -14.02
N ALA A 50 -6.35 -0.56 -13.60
CA ALA A 50 -5.84 -0.47 -12.25
C ALA A 50 -5.77 0.98 -11.82
N CYS A 51 -6.05 1.22 -10.53
CA CYS A 51 -6.05 2.54 -9.93
C CYS A 51 -4.78 2.78 -9.13
N VAL A 52 -4.41 4.04 -9.00
CA VAL A 52 -3.29 4.42 -8.12
C VAL A 52 -3.67 4.19 -6.65
N SER A 53 -2.67 4.08 -5.77
CA SER A 53 -2.89 3.92 -4.33
C SER A 53 -3.76 5.04 -3.76
N GLY A 54 -4.74 4.68 -2.94
CA GLY A 54 -5.78 5.58 -2.44
C GLY A 54 -7.03 5.63 -3.31
N TYR A 55 -7.08 4.88 -4.41
CA TYR A 55 -8.25 4.74 -5.27
C TYR A 55 -8.59 3.26 -5.49
N TYR A 56 -9.86 2.97 -5.72
CA TYR A 56 -10.36 1.65 -6.07
C TYR A 56 -11.03 1.65 -7.44
N LEU A 57 -10.97 0.50 -8.12
CA LEU A 57 -11.60 0.34 -9.42
C LEU A 57 -13.11 0.12 -9.25
N SER A 58 -13.90 1.03 -9.81
CA SER A 58 -15.34 0.97 -9.86
C SER A 58 -15.80 0.84 -11.31
N GLY A 59 -15.89 -0.39 -11.80
CA GLY A 59 -16.14 -0.67 -13.22
C GLY A 59 -14.91 -0.36 -14.06
N SER A 60 -14.88 0.81 -14.69
CA SER A 60 -13.76 1.29 -15.51
C SER A 60 -13.18 2.63 -15.04
N THR A 61 -13.66 3.15 -13.90
CA THR A 61 -13.20 4.42 -13.34
C THR A 61 -12.60 4.20 -11.95
N CYS A 62 -11.69 5.09 -11.57
CA CYS A 62 -11.01 5.03 -10.28
C CYS A 62 -11.64 6.04 -9.32
N THR A 63 -12.22 5.53 -8.23
CA THR A 63 -12.86 6.34 -7.19
C THR A 63 -11.97 6.43 -5.96
N SER A 64 -11.91 7.60 -5.33
CA SER A 64 -11.07 7.79 -4.13
C SER A 64 -11.61 7.01 -2.94
N CYS A 65 -10.69 6.37 -2.21
CA CYS A 65 -10.98 5.65 -0.97
C CYS A 65 -11.41 6.56 0.18
N GLU A 66 -11.02 7.84 0.15
CA GLU A 66 -11.32 8.79 1.23
C GLU A 66 -12.53 9.67 0.92
N ALA A 67 -12.92 9.76 -0.36
CA ALA A 67 -14.01 10.62 -0.79
C ALA A 67 -15.37 9.93 -0.67
N ASP A 68 -16.30 10.61 0.01
CA ASP A 68 -17.70 10.24 -0.01
C ASP A 68 -18.29 10.48 -1.41
N ASN A 69 -18.93 9.47 -1.98
CA ASN A 69 -19.56 9.54 -3.30
C ASN A 69 -21.02 9.10 -3.21
N GLY A 70 -21.86 9.98 -2.65
CA GLY A 70 -23.30 9.77 -2.48
C GLY A 70 -23.63 8.55 -1.59
N ASN A 71 -23.71 7.38 -2.22
CA ASN A 71 -24.01 6.09 -1.59
C ASN A 71 -22.79 5.42 -0.93
N PHE A 72 -21.58 5.87 -1.27
CA PHE A 72 -20.34 5.32 -0.76
C PHE A 72 -19.73 6.23 0.29
N LYS A 73 -19.34 5.66 1.43
CA LYS A 73 -18.60 6.37 2.49
C LYS A 73 -17.11 6.07 2.40
N GLY A 74 -16.31 7.13 2.27
CA GLY A 74 -14.86 7.06 2.24
C GLY A 74 -14.29 6.78 3.63
N VAL A 75 -13.14 6.11 3.66
CA VAL A 75 -12.38 5.86 4.89
C VAL A 75 -11.13 6.74 4.84
N SER A 76 -11.06 7.72 5.73
CA SER A 76 -9.89 8.60 5.82
C SER A 76 -8.66 7.83 6.27
N GLY A 77 -7.52 8.18 5.68
CA GLY A 77 -6.26 7.48 5.85
C GLY A 77 -6.27 6.10 5.20
N CYS A 78 -7.07 5.84 4.16
CA CYS A 78 -7.02 4.56 3.45
C CYS A 78 -6.08 4.62 2.23
N LEU A 79 -5.07 3.74 2.23
CA LEU A 79 -4.11 3.56 1.14
C LEU A 79 -4.60 2.56 0.08
N SER A 80 -5.37 1.55 0.46
CA SER A 80 -5.98 0.62 -0.48
C SER A 80 -7.34 0.17 0.02
N CYS A 81 -8.35 0.36 -0.82
CA CYS A 81 -9.71 -0.04 -0.53
C CYS A 81 -10.33 -0.82 -1.69
N ALA A 82 -11.43 -1.51 -1.42
CA ALA A 82 -12.30 -2.09 -2.43
C ALA A 82 -13.70 -1.49 -2.40
N ALA A 83 -14.37 -1.59 -3.56
CA ALA A 83 -15.78 -1.29 -3.69
C ALA A 83 -16.59 -2.13 -2.67
N PRO A 84 -17.60 -1.54 -2.02
CA PRO A 84 -18.45 -2.30 -1.12
C PRO A 84 -19.31 -3.29 -1.90
N SER A 85 -19.57 -4.44 -1.28
CA SER A 85 -20.43 -5.48 -1.85
C SER A 85 -21.90 -5.07 -1.94
N THR A 86 -22.28 -3.98 -1.26
CA THR A 86 -23.64 -3.43 -1.22
C THR A 86 -23.71 -2.11 -1.99
N SER A 87 -24.84 -1.87 -2.65
CA SER A 87 -25.09 -0.63 -3.42
C SER A 87 -25.08 0.66 -2.58
N THR A 88 -24.98 0.53 -1.26
CA THR A 88 -24.79 1.61 -0.28
C THR A 88 -23.92 1.06 0.85
N GLY A 89 -22.81 1.73 1.19
CA GLY A 89 -21.90 1.25 2.22
C GLY A 89 -20.56 1.98 2.28
N ALA A 90 -19.81 1.74 3.34
CA ALA A 90 -18.44 2.23 3.46
C ALA A 90 -17.49 1.38 2.60
N VAL A 91 -16.48 2.01 2.00
CA VAL A 91 -15.43 1.29 1.27
C VAL A 91 -14.65 0.40 2.23
N LEU A 92 -14.32 -0.81 1.80
CA LEU A 92 -13.57 -1.73 2.64
C LEU A 92 -12.08 -1.39 2.53
N CYS A 93 -11.51 -0.84 3.59
CA CYS A 93 -10.08 -0.51 3.63
C CYS A 93 -9.25 -1.73 4.04
N TYR A 94 -8.29 -2.11 3.19
CA TYR A 94 -7.34 -3.18 3.49
C TYR A 94 -6.00 -2.66 4.02
N LEU A 95 -5.63 -1.44 3.64
CA LEU A 95 -4.36 -0.82 4.03
C LEU A 95 -4.62 0.64 4.38
N MET A 96 -4.19 1.06 5.58
CA MET A 96 -4.22 2.47 5.98
C MET A 96 -2.93 3.17 5.52
N LYS A 97 -3.02 4.44 5.14
CA LYS A 97 -1.89 5.37 5.03
C LYS A 97 -1.33 5.53 6.44
N ASP A 98 -0.11 5.07 6.65
CA ASP A 98 0.64 5.49 7.83
C ASP A 98 0.87 7.00 7.72
N SER A 99 0.43 7.77 8.71
CA SER A 99 0.59 9.23 8.75
C SER A 99 2.05 9.69 8.85
N THR A 100 3.01 8.76 8.69
CA THR A 100 4.44 8.95 8.87
C THR A 100 5.25 8.37 7.69
N ALA A 101 4.85 8.58 6.43
CA ALA A 101 5.79 8.30 5.34
C ALA A 101 5.54 9.12 4.05
N GLY A 102 6.34 10.16 3.87
CA GLY A 102 7.13 10.19 2.65
C GLY A 102 8.08 9.00 2.69
N ASP A 103 8.01 8.14 1.67
CA ASP A 103 8.99 7.13 1.29
C ASP A 103 9.56 6.20 2.39
N SER A 104 9.01 4.97 2.51
CA SER A 104 9.73 3.73 2.86
C SER A 104 8.75 2.55 3.00
N GLY A 105 9.14 1.37 2.50
CA GLY A 105 8.33 0.16 2.41
C GLY A 105 7.79 -0.44 3.73
N PRO A 106 7.11 -1.61 3.67
CA PRO A 106 6.29 -2.15 4.76
C PRO A 106 7.17 -2.61 5.93
N ASN A 107 7.45 -1.69 6.85
CA ASN A 107 8.04 -2.02 8.13
C ASN A 107 6.89 -2.33 9.10
N LEU A 108 6.74 -3.61 9.40
CA LEU A 108 5.89 -4.14 10.46
C LEU A 108 6.06 -3.29 11.72
N SER A 109 4.93 -2.85 12.26
CA SER A 109 4.82 -2.12 13.53
C SER A 109 5.72 -2.76 14.59
N SER A 110 6.87 -2.12 14.81
CA SER A 110 7.79 -2.45 15.90
C SER A 110 7.28 -1.95 17.25
N GLY A 111 6.02 -1.48 17.32
CA GLY A 111 5.38 -0.99 18.55
C GLY A 111 4.84 -2.09 19.47
N ALA A 112 4.71 -3.34 19.00
CA ALA A 112 4.23 -4.45 19.83
C ALA A 112 5.35 -5.36 20.38
N ILE A 113 6.59 -5.23 19.88
CA ILE A 113 7.64 -6.24 20.11
C ILE A 113 8.70 -5.77 21.14
N ALA A 114 8.68 -4.51 21.57
CA ALA A 114 9.67 -3.97 22.53
C ALA A 114 9.29 -4.08 24.01
N GLY A 115 8.16 -4.71 24.37
CA GLY A 115 7.72 -4.83 25.77
C GLY A 115 8.07 -6.16 26.44
N ILE A 116 8.18 -7.24 25.66
CA ILE A 116 8.26 -8.61 26.21
C ILE A 116 9.70 -8.95 26.66
N SER A 117 10.71 -8.36 26.02
CA SER A 117 12.12 -8.68 26.28
C SER A 117 12.61 -8.19 27.65
N VAL A 118 12.10 -7.06 28.15
CA VAL A 118 12.57 -6.50 29.44
C VAL A 118 12.01 -7.30 30.62
N ALA A 119 10.75 -7.72 30.54
CA ALA A 119 10.13 -8.51 31.61
C ALA A 119 10.82 -9.87 31.80
N ALA A 120 11.20 -10.54 30.71
CA ALA A 120 11.93 -11.82 30.78
C ALA A 120 13.31 -11.65 31.42
N VAL A 121 14.06 -10.60 31.07
CA VAL A 121 15.39 -10.33 31.64
C VAL A 121 15.31 -9.98 33.13
N VAL A 122 14.29 -9.22 33.56
CA VAL A 122 14.09 -8.89 34.98
C VAL A 122 13.70 -10.14 35.78
N VAL A 123 12.86 -11.02 35.23
CA VAL A 123 12.46 -12.27 35.90
C VAL A 123 13.65 -13.23 36.02
N VAL A 124 14.42 -13.44 34.94
CA VAL A 124 15.60 -14.32 34.97
C VAL A 124 16.70 -13.74 35.85
N GLY A 125 16.99 -12.43 35.76
CA GLY A 125 17.96 -11.76 36.60
C GLY A 125 17.59 -11.78 38.09
N GLY A 126 16.32 -11.60 38.41
CA GLY A 126 15.80 -11.69 39.78
C GLY A 126 15.90 -13.11 40.36
N LEU A 127 15.57 -14.14 39.58
CA LEU A 127 15.71 -15.54 39.99
C LEU A 127 17.17 -15.93 40.23
N VAL A 128 18.09 -15.55 39.33
CA VAL A 128 19.52 -15.86 39.47
C VAL A 128 20.12 -15.09 40.67
N GLY A 129 19.77 -13.81 40.83
CA GLY A 129 20.22 -13.01 41.97
C GLY A 129 19.74 -13.56 43.31
N PHE A 130 18.47 -13.95 43.40
CA PHE A 130 17.89 -14.55 44.60
C PHE A 130 18.52 -15.91 44.92
N LEU A 131 18.79 -16.76 43.92
CA LEU A 131 19.48 -18.04 44.12
C LEU A 131 20.93 -17.86 44.58
N CYS A 132 21.68 -16.92 44.00
CA CYS A 132 23.04 -16.60 44.45
C CYS A 132 23.04 -16.08 45.89
N TRP A 133 22.13 -15.16 46.23
CA TRP A 133 21.98 -14.69 47.62
C TRP A 133 21.62 -15.85 48.55
N TRP A 134 20.66 -16.67 48.17
CA TRP A 134 20.18 -17.78 49.00
C TRP A 134 21.29 -18.81 49.25
N PHE A 135 22.06 -19.20 48.22
CA PHE A 135 23.16 -20.16 48.40
C PHE A 135 24.33 -19.58 49.21
N ILE A 136 24.68 -18.30 49.01
CA ILE A 136 25.80 -17.67 49.73
C ILE A 136 25.43 -17.36 51.18
N CYS A 137 24.22 -16.89 51.45
CA CYS A 137 23.78 -16.56 52.81
C CYS A 137 23.32 -17.79 53.61
N ARG A 138 22.76 -18.82 52.96
CA ARG A 138 22.34 -20.05 53.64
C ARG A 138 23.48 -21.06 53.83
N GLY A 139 24.57 -20.94 53.09
CA GLY A 139 25.80 -21.74 53.30
C GLY A 139 26.66 -21.25 54.47
N LYS A 140 26.25 -20.19 55.17
CA LYS A 140 26.98 -19.57 56.28
C LYS A 140 26.09 -19.43 57.52
N ALA A 141 25.31 -20.48 57.81
CA ALA A 141 24.65 -20.76 59.08
C ALA A 141 24.88 -22.23 59.44
#